data_AF-A0ABD3TLT2-F1
#
_entry.id   AF-A0ABD3TLT2-F1
#
_cell.length_a   1.000
_cell.length_b   1.000
_cell.length_c   1.000
_cell.angle_alpha   90.00
_cell.angle_beta   90.00
_cell.angle_gamma   90.00
#
_symmetry.space_group_name_H-M   'P 1'
#
loop_
_entity.id
_entity.type
_entity.pdbx_description
1 polymer ?
#
loop_
_entity_poly.entity_id
_entity_poly.type
_entity_poly.pdbx_seq_one_letter_code
_entity_poly.pdbx_strand_id
1 'polypeptide(L)'
;MEDTIILYPCEDHINSMLVLANFITKHHPSISVTIVTTAPDSAGALISGESSIKFHRLTAAKLPPTLTINPIELFFEIPRLHNPNLRQALEEISQKSNIRAFVIDFFCNSSFEVSTSLNIPTYFYASVGAFSLCNFIYFPTIDEIIPRDIGDFDDFIEVPGCPPVHSSDFPKGMFFRKSNTYKHFLCTAKNMRKSNGIVVDAFDALEFRAKEALSNGLCNPDGKTPPAEGGGDEDFGGDGGGEGWFVGGCFGKVY
;
A
#
# COMPACT_ATOMS: atom_id res chain seq x y z
N MET A 1 -4.14 27.11 -1.63
CA MET A 1 -4.56 26.09 -0.65
C MET A 1 -3.31 25.38 -0.15
N GLU A 2 -3.30 24.95 1.11
CA GLU A 2 -2.19 24.17 1.67
C GLU A 2 -2.09 22.82 0.95
N ASP A 3 -0.88 22.33 0.70
CA ASP A 3 -0.68 20.99 0.13
C ASP A 3 -0.79 19.93 1.24
N THR A 4 -1.46 18.81 0.91
CA THR A 4 -1.62 17.70 1.85
C THR A 4 -1.41 16.34 1.21
N ILE A 5 -0.80 15.43 1.98
CA ILE A 5 -0.78 14.00 1.71
C ILE A 5 -1.77 13.33 2.66
N ILE A 6 -2.65 12.51 2.10
CA ILE A 6 -3.63 11.74 2.87
C ILE A 6 -3.14 10.30 2.98
N LEU A 7 -3.12 9.77 4.20
CA LEU A 7 -2.81 8.37 4.47
C LEU A 7 -4.09 7.65 4.92
N TYR A 8 -4.38 6.49 4.33
CA TYR A 8 -5.58 5.71 4.60
C TYR A 8 -5.23 4.26 4.95
N PRO A 9 -4.95 3.98 6.24
CA PRO A 9 -4.65 2.64 6.71
C PRO A 9 -5.93 1.83 6.97
N CYS A 10 -5.83 0.50 6.93
CA CYS A 10 -6.77 -0.33 7.67
C CYS A 10 -6.47 -0.19 9.18
N GLU A 11 -7.46 -0.48 10.04
CA GLU A 11 -7.35 -0.21 11.48
C GLU A 11 -6.13 -0.90 12.12
N ASP A 12 -5.90 -2.18 11.80
CA ASP A 12 -4.79 -2.96 12.33
C ASP A 12 -3.41 -2.53 11.80
N HIS A 13 -3.36 -1.74 10.72
CA HIS A 13 -2.10 -1.25 10.13
C HIS A 13 -1.80 0.21 10.45
N ILE A 14 -2.59 0.85 11.33
CA ILE A 14 -2.41 2.26 11.67
C ILE A 14 -0.99 2.56 12.19
N ASN A 15 -0.43 1.68 13.02
CA ASN A 15 0.91 1.87 13.59
C ASN A 15 2.01 1.92 12.51
N SER A 16 1.93 1.05 11.50
CA SER A 16 2.87 1.02 10.39
C SER A 16 2.73 2.29 9.53
N MET A 17 1.49 2.71 9.26
CA MET A 17 1.22 3.96 8.54
C MET A 17 1.70 5.21 9.30
N LEU A 18 1.75 5.19 10.63
CA LEU A 18 2.28 6.28 11.44
C LEU A 18 3.78 6.46 11.31
N VAL A 19 4.52 5.36 11.16
CA VAL A 19 5.97 5.43 10.90
C VAL A 19 6.19 6.20 9.59
N LEU A 20 5.44 5.86 8.54
CA LEU A 20 5.46 6.60 7.27
C LEU A 20 5.03 8.06 7.45
N ALA A 21 3.98 8.32 8.23
CA ALA A 21 3.49 9.68 8.48
C ALA A 21 4.56 10.56 9.16
N ASN A 22 5.21 10.05 10.20
CA ASN A 22 6.29 10.73 10.92
C ASN A 22 7.51 10.94 10.03
N PHE A 23 7.85 9.96 9.19
CA PHE A 23 8.89 10.12 8.19
C PHE A 23 8.58 11.30 7.24
N ILE A 24 7.38 11.32 6.66
CA ILE A 24 6.98 12.39 5.73
C ILE A 24 7.01 13.75 6.43
N THR A 25 6.47 13.89 7.63
CA THR A 25 6.44 15.18 8.33
C THR A 25 7.83 15.68 8.73
N LYS A 26 8.73 14.77 9.11
CA LYS A 26 10.13 15.09 9.44
C LYS A 26 10.92 15.57 8.23
N HIS A 27 10.75 14.93 7.07
CA HIS A 27 11.54 15.21 5.87
C HIS A 27 10.89 16.23 4.92
N HIS A 28 9.57 16.41 5.00
CA HIS A 28 8.79 17.34 4.18
C HIS A 28 7.87 18.24 5.04
N PRO A 29 8.44 19.07 5.93
CA PRO A 29 7.67 19.86 6.90
C PRO A 29 6.72 20.90 6.28
N SER A 30 6.90 21.21 4.98
CA SER A 30 6.02 22.12 4.23
C SER A 30 4.71 21.48 3.76
N ILE A 31 4.58 20.15 3.84
CA ILE A 31 3.36 19.42 3.48
C ILE A 31 2.67 18.93 4.73
N SER A 32 1.36 19.16 4.81
CA SER A 32 0.57 18.58 5.89
C SER A 32 0.25 17.12 5.61
N VAL A 33 0.36 16.28 6.64
CA VAL A 33 -0.03 14.87 6.55
C VAL A 33 -1.35 14.69 7.29
N THR A 34 -2.34 14.09 6.63
CA THR A 34 -3.64 13.79 7.22
C THR A 34 -3.89 12.29 7.21
N ILE A 35 -4.12 11.69 8.36
CA ILE A 35 -4.53 10.28 8.46
C ILE A 35 -6.05 10.22 8.50
N VAL A 36 -6.64 9.59 7.49
CA VAL A 36 -8.06 9.28 7.43
C VAL A 36 -8.26 7.86 7.93
N THR A 37 -9.08 7.64 8.95
CA THR A 37 -9.24 6.30 9.55
C THR A 37 -10.61 6.11 10.19
N THR A 38 -11.03 4.85 10.37
CA THR A 38 -12.23 4.48 11.14
C THR A 38 -11.93 4.17 12.61
N ALA A 39 -10.65 4.06 12.96
CA ALA A 39 -10.19 3.74 14.32
C ALA A 39 -10.73 4.75 15.35
N PRO A 40 -11.00 4.32 16.60
CA PRO A 40 -11.47 5.20 17.66
C PRO A 40 -10.40 6.23 18.05
N ASP A 41 -10.84 7.38 18.57
CA ASP A 41 -9.93 8.48 18.96
C ASP A 41 -8.92 8.06 20.05
N SER A 42 -9.22 7.01 20.81
CA SER A 42 -8.29 6.40 21.78
C SER A 42 -7.07 5.74 21.11
N ALA A 43 -7.20 5.27 19.86
CA ALA A 43 -6.05 4.88 19.05
C ALA A 43 -5.21 6.12 18.67
N GLY A 44 -5.87 7.25 18.44
CA GLY A 44 -5.26 8.59 18.25
C GLY A 44 -4.53 9.15 19.47
N ALA A 45 -4.96 8.78 20.68
CA ALA A 45 -4.41 9.34 21.93
C ALA A 45 -2.95 8.91 22.23
N LEU A 46 -2.48 7.81 21.65
CA LEU A 46 -1.05 7.43 21.68
C LEU A 46 -0.18 8.29 20.74
N ILE A 47 -0.79 9.15 19.92
CA ILE A 47 -0.19 9.69 18.70
C ILE A 47 -0.18 11.23 18.65
N SER A 48 -1.10 11.89 19.37
CA SER A 48 -1.20 13.36 19.45
C SER A 48 -0.10 14.06 20.27
N GLY A 49 0.87 13.33 20.80
CA GLY A 49 1.86 13.88 21.73
C GLY A 49 2.80 14.93 21.12
N GLU A 50 3.23 14.74 19.86
CA GLU A 50 4.39 15.49 19.34
C GLU A 50 4.38 15.80 17.83
N SER A 51 3.38 15.38 17.04
CA SER A 51 3.46 15.43 15.57
C SER A 51 2.52 16.45 14.90
N SER A 52 2.96 17.02 13.77
CA SER A 52 2.18 17.88 12.86
C SER A 52 1.12 17.13 12.04
N ILE A 53 0.79 15.90 12.43
CA ILE A 53 -0.12 15.00 11.72
C ILE A 53 -1.57 15.33 12.10
N LYS A 54 -2.41 15.57 11.09
CA LYS A 54 -3.85 15.80 11.24
C LYS A 54 -4.58 14.45 11.22
N PHE A 55 -5.62 14.28 12.04
CA PHE A 55 -6.47 13.08 12.02
C PHE A 55 -7.87 13.43 11.56
N HIS A 56 -8.42 12.62 10.65
CA HIS A 56 -9.78 12.73 10.18
C HIS A 56 -10.49 11.39 10.34
N ARG A 57 -11.34 11.30 11.36
CA ARG A 57 -12.09 10.08 11.66
C ARG A 57 -13.30 9.96 10.74
N LEU A 58 -13.36 8.87 9.97
CA LEU A 58 -14.54 8.51 9.20
C LEU A 58 -15.62 7.99 10.12
N THR A 59 -16.87 8.35 9.81
CA THR A 59 -18.02 7.68 10.42
C THR A 59 -18.03 6.22 10.00
N ALA A 60 -18.17 5.31 10.96
CA ALA A 60 -18.24 3.88 10.68
C ALA A 60 -19.45 3.57 9.80
N ALA A 61 -19.24 2.79 8.74
CA ALA A 61 -20.31 2.30 7.90
C ALA A 61 -21.13 1.24 8.65
N LYS A 62 -22.44 1.18 8.39
CA LYS A 62 -23.28 0.11 8.94
C LYS A 62 -22.89 -1.21 8.28
N LEU A 63 -22.38 -2.15 9.07
CA LEU A 63 -22.01 -3.47 8.57
C LEU A 63 -23.27 -4.30 8.26
N PRO A 64 -23.35 -4.96 7.08
CA PRO A 64 -24.47 -5.82 6.75
C PRO A 64 -24.40 -7.12 7.55
N PRO A 65 -25.55 -7.75 7.88
CA PRO A 65 -25.57 -9.03 8.60
C PRO A 65 -25.02 -10.20 7.76
N THR A 66 -24.92 -10.01 6.44
CA THR A 66 -24.37 -10.97 5.47
C THR A 66 -22.87 -10.83 5.26
N LEU A 67 -22.18 -10.05 6.10
CA LEU A 67 -20.74 -9.88 5.98
C LEU A 67 -20.02 -11.21 6.23
N THR A 68 -18.94 -11.45 5.51
CA THR A 68 -18.08 -12.63 5.66
C THR A 68 -17.55 -12.76 7.09
N ILE A 69 -17.33 -13.99 7.53
CA ILE A 69 -16.62 -14.29 8.79
C ILE A 69 -15.13 -14.59 8.56
N ASN A 70 -14.68 -14.61 7.29
CA ASN A 70 -13.28 -14.83 6.98
C ASN A 70 -12.47 -13.58 7.39
N PRO A 71 -11.52 -13.70 8.33
CA PRO A 71 -10.81 -12.53 8.86
C PRO A 71 -9.98 -11.81 7.79
N ILE A 72 -9.44 -12.52 6.80
CA ILE A 72 -8.67 -11.90 5.73
C ILE A 72 -9.58 -11.15 4.75
N GLU A 73 -10.74 -11.71 4.44
CA GLU A 73 -11.72 -11.04 3.57
C GLU A 73 -12.30 -9.78 4.25
N LEU A 74 -12.47 -9.80 5.58
CA LEU A 74 -12.91 -8.63 6.36
C LEU A 74 -11.98 -7.42 6.20
N PHE A 75 -10.65 -7.63 6.11
CA PHE A 75 -9.71 -6.54 5.88
C PHE A 75 -9.96 -5.76 4.58
N PHE A 76 -10.50 -6.41 3.54
CA PHE A 76 -10.86 -5.75 2.29
C PHE A 76 -12.28 -5.20 2.30
N GLU A 77 -13.22 -5.97 2.87
CA GLU A 77 -14.64 -5.63 2.82
C GLU A 77 -15.01 -4.46 3.74
N ILE A 78 -14.38 -4.34 4.91
CA ILE A 78 -14.65 -3.24 5.83
C ILE A 78 -14.27 -1.88 5.19
N PRO A 79 -13.04 -1.65 4.68
CA PRO A 79 -12.72 -0.42 3.94
C PRO A 79 -13.65 -0.17 2.75
N ARG A 80 -14.02 -1.23 2.00
CA ARG A 80 -14.96 -1.11 0.87
C ARG A 80 -16.30 -0.54 1.30
N LEU A 81 -16.83 -0.96 2.45
CA LEU A 81 -18.09 -0.42 2.99
C LEU A 81 -17.97 1.05 3.43
N HIS A 82 -16.76 1.52 3.76
CA HIS A 82 -16.50 2.91 4.12
C HIS A 82 -16.31 3.84 2.92
N ASN A 83 -16.22 3.33 1.68
CA ASN A 83 -15.98 4.12 0.47
C ASN A 83 -16.91 5.35 0.31
N PRO A 84 -18.23 5.29 0.60
CA PRO A 84 -19.09 6.48 0.50
C PRO A 84 -18.68 7.61 1.46
N ASN A 85 -18.35 7.25 2.70
CA ASN A 85 -17.90 8.20 3.72
C ASN A 85 -16.50 8.72 3.40
N LEU A 86 -15.62 7.84 2.90
CA LEU A 86 -14.29 8.21 2.43
C LEU A 86 -14.36 9.20 1.26
N ARG A 87 -15.24 8.97 0.27
CA ARG A 87 -15.47 9.90 -0.85
C ARG A 87 -15.82 11.28 -0.33
N GLN A 88 -16.82 11.37 0.55
CA GLN A 88 -17.26 12.64 1.11
C GLN A 88 -16.10 13.34 1.84
N ALA A 89 -15.33 12.61 2.64
CA ALA A 89 -14.18 13.16 3.35
C ALA A 89 -13.11 13.71 2.38
N LEU A 90 -12.76 12.96 1.32
CA LEU A 90 -11.80 13.42 0.32
C LEU A 90 -12.28 14.67 -0.43
N GLU A 91 -13.57 14.73 -0.77
CA GLU A 91 -14.19 15.90 -1.40
C GLU A 91 -14.13 17.12 -0.47
N GLU A 92 -14.49 16.97 0.81
CA GLU A 92 -14.42 18.04 1.81
C GLU A 92 -12.97 18.52 2.07
N ILE A 93 -12.00 17.61 2.09
CA ILE A 93 -10.58 17.96 2.23
C ILE A 93 -10.11 18.71 0.98
N SER A 94 -10.50 18.26 -0.21
CA SER A 94 -10.12 18.89 -1.49
C SER A 94 -10.63 20.33 -1.66
N GLN A 95 -11.71 20.69 -0.96
CA GLN A 95 -12.22 22.07 -0.93
C GLN A 95 -11.35 23.02 -0.11
N LYS A 96 -10.53 22.49 0.81
CA LYS A 96 -9.73 23.27 1.77
C LYS A 96 -8.23 23.19 1.47
N SER A 97 -7.79 22.06 0.91
CA SER A 97 -6.39 21.70 0.70
C SER A 97 -6.20 21.10 -0.68
N ASN A 98 -5.00 21.21 -1.23
CA ASN A 98 -4.62 20.54 -2.46
C ASN A 98 -4.07 19.15 -2.14
N ILE A 99 -4.83 18.10 -2.49
CA ILE A 99 -4.45 16.72 -2.20
C ILE A 99 -3.39 16.29 -3.22
N ARG A 100 -2.15 16.23 -2.76
CA ARG A 100 -0.97 15.91 -3.57
C ARG A 100 -0.80 14.40 -3.79
N ALA A 101 -1.18 13.62 -2.78
CA ALA A 101 -1.18 12.17 -2.87
C ALA A 101 -2.18 11.57 -1.88
N PHE A 102 -2.74 10.44 -2.28
CA PHE A 102 -3.53 9.56 -1.43
C PHE A 102 -2.81 8.22 -1.31
N VAL A 103 -2.22 7.96 -0.15
CA VAL A 103 -1.48 6.73 0.14
C VAL A 103 -2.41 5.77 0.85
N ILE A 104 -2.71 4.64 0.21
CA ILE A 104 -3.67 3.65 0.70
C ILE A 104 -2.94 2.38 1.13
N ASP A 105 -3.36 1.80 2.25
CA ASP A 105 -2.96 0.44 2.58
C ASP A 105 -3.45 -0.54 1.49
N PHE A 106 -2.71 -1.61 1.23
CA PHE A 106 -3.09 -2.59 0.20
C PHE A 106 -4.44 -3.28 0.50
N PHE A 107 -4.83 -3.44 1.77
CA PHE A 107 -6.17 -3.92 2.12
C PHE A 107 -7.28 -2.91 1.79
N CYS A 108 -6.94 -1.63 1.73
CA CYS A 108 -7.84 -0.54 1.36
C CYS A 108 -8.01 -0.38 -0.17
N ASN A 109 -7.62 -1.38 -0.98
CA ASN A 109 -7.67 -1.35 -2.45
C ASN A 109 -8.99 -0.83 -3.04
N SER A 110 -10.13 -1.09 -2.41
CA SER A 110 -11.43 -0.60 -2.87
C SER A 110 -11.50 0.93 -2.99
N SER A 111 -10.68 1.66 -2.23
CA SER A 111 -10.58 3.12 -2.29
C SER A 111 -9.83 3.64 -3.53
N PHE A 112 -9.15 2.75 -4.27
CA PHE A 112 -8.49 3.10 -5.53
C PHE A 112 -9.49 3.62 -6.57
N GLU A 113 -10.68 3.01 -6.65
CA GLU A 113 -11.76 3.49 -7.54
C GLU A 113 -12.28 4.88 -7.13
N VAL A 114 -12.42 5.10 -5.82
CA VAL A 114 -12.87 6.40 -5.27
C VAL A 114 -11.89 7.50 -5.65
N SER A 115 -10.61 7.31 -5.36
CA SER A 115 -9.56 8.29 -5.67
C SER A 115 -9.37 8.50 -7.18
N THR A 116 -9.44 7.44 -7.98
CA THR A 116 -9.42 7.52 -9.45
C THR A 116 -10.54 8.41 -9.97
N SER A 117 -11.77 8.23 -9.47
CA SER A 117 -12.92 9.03 -9.90
C SER A 117 -12.84 10.51 -9.49
N LEU A 118 -12.02 10.82 -8.48
CA LEU A 118 -11.74 12.18 -8.01
C LEU A 118 -10.48 12.77 -8.66
N ASN A 119 -9.80 12.02 -9.54
CA ASN A 119 -8.51 12.37 -10.15
C ASN A 119 -7.41 12.67 -9.11
N ILE A 120 -7.44 11.98 -7.97
CA ILE A 120 -6.42 12.11 -6.93
C ILE A 120 -5.29 11.12 -7.24
N PRO A 121 -4.00 11.54 -7.25
CA PRO A 121 -2.88 10.63 -7.39
C PRO A 121 -2.84 9.62 -6.24
N THR A 122 -2.85 8.33 -6.55
CA THR A 122 -2.97 7.26 -5.56
C THR A 122 -1.74 6.38 -5.53
N TYR A 123 -1.22 6.19 -4.32
CA TYR A 123 -0.04 5.38 -4.03
C TYR A 123 -0.46 4.25 -3.10
N PHE A 124 0.15 3.08 -3.25
CA PHE A 124 -0.04 2.00 -2.28
C PHE A 124 1.06 2.03 -1.24
N TYR A 125 0.70 1.82 0.02
CA TYR A 125 1.64 1.43 1.05
C TYR A 125 1.56 -0.08 1.25
N ALA A 126 2.67 -0.74 0.95
CA ALA A 126 2.86 -2.17 1.15
C ALA A 126 3.66 -2.36 2.44
N SER A 127 2.99 -2.67 3.55
CA SER A 127 3.58 -3.00 4.85
C SER A 127 4.23 -4.41 4.85
N VAL A 128 5.00 -4.70 3.81
CA VAL A 128 5.73 -5.94 3.56
C VAL A 128 7.08 -5.62 2.94
N GLY A 129 8.02 -6.56 2.99
CA GLY A 129 9.31 -6.43 2.31
C GLY A 129 9.21 -6.49 0.78
N ALA A 130 10.31 -6.13 0.11
CA ALA A 130 10.39 -6.10 -1.35
C ALA A 130 10.20 -7.49 -1.99
N PHE A 131 10.67 -8.59 -1.37
CA PHE A 131 10.42 -9.94 -1.90
C PHE A 131 8.92 -10.26 -1.94
N SER A 132 8.19 -9.94 -0.88
CA SER A 132 6.74 -10.10 -0.83
C SER A 132 6.05 -9.23 -1.87
N LEU A 133 6.53 -7.99 -2.08
CA LEU A 133 6.01 -7.11 -3.10
C LEU A 133 6.26 -7.64 -4.53
N CYS A 134 7.42 -8.22 -4.83
CA CYS A 134 7.68 -8.87 -6.12
C CYS A 134 6.65 -9.96 -6.41
N ASN A 135 6.42 -10.87 -5.45
CA ASN A 135 5.41 -11.92 -5.56
C ASN A 135 4.02 -11.33 -5.80
N PHE A 136 3.69 -10.24 -5.11
CA PHE A 136 2.38 -9.62 -5.21
C PHE A 136 2.16 -8.90 -6.53
N ILE A 137 3.15 -8.15 -7.02
CA ILE A 137 3.08 -7.49 -8.33
C ILE A 137 3.09 -8.53 -9.45
N TYR A 138 3.81 -9.64 -9.32
CA TYR A 138 3.85 -10.70 -10.32
C TYR A 138 2.60 -11.61 -10.29
N PHE A 139 1.77 -11.54 -9.24
CA PHE A 139 0.63 -12.43 -9.03
C PHE A 139 -0.36 -12.51 -10.21
N PRO A 140 -0.76 -11.40 -10.88
CA PRO A 140 -1.60 -11.51 -12.08
C PRO A 140 -0.98 -12.34 -13.20
N THR A 141 0.34 -12.31 -13.35
CA THR A 141 1.05 -13.15 -14.33
C THR A 141 1.03 -14.62 -13.88
N ILE A 142 1.20 -14.90 -12.58
CA ILE A 142 1.06 -16.25 -12.02
C ILE A 142 -0.35 -16.82 -12.30
N ASP A 143 -1.41 -16.03 -12.09
CA ASP A 143 -2.81 -16.42 -12.35
C ASP A 143 -3.07 -16.80 -13.82
N GLU A 144 -2.31 -16.21 -14.75
CA GLU A 144 -2.40 -16.50 -16.18
C GLU A 144 -1.60 -17.75 -16.58
N ILE A 145 -0.36 -17.89 -16.09
CA ILE A 145 0.54 -18.98 -16.51
C ILE A 145 0.28 -20.30 -15.75
N ILE A 146 -0.34 -20.24 -14.56
CA ILE A 146 -0.71 -21.41 -13.75
C ILE A 146 -2.23 -21.63 -13.81
N PRO A 147 -2.75 -22.54 -14.67
CA PRO A 147 -4.19 -22.76 -14.82
C PRO A 147 -4.80 -23.63 -13.71
N ARG A 148 -4.25 -23.59 -12.48
CA ARG A 148 -4.74 -24.33 -11.31
C ARG A 148 -4.55 -23.52 -10.02
N ASP A 149 -5.13 -23.99 -8.92
CA ASP A 149 -4.97 -23.35 -7.61
C ASP A 149 -3.51 -23.46 -7.13
N ILE A 150 -2.93 -22.34 -6.65
CA ILE A 150 -1.54 -22.29 -6.15
C ILE A 150 -1.38 -23.24 -4.95
N GLY A 151 -2.42 -23.36 -4.12
CA GLY A 151 -2.43 -24.27 -2.98
C GLY A 151 -2.28 -25.74 -3.35
N ASP A 152 -2.63 -26.11 -4.59
CA ASP A 152 -2.52 -27.47 -5.12
C ASP A 152 -1.41 -27.59 -6.18
N PHE A 153 -0.56 -26.56 -6.35
CA PHE A 153 0.44 -26.53 -7.41
C PHE A 153 1.61 -27.49 -7.15
N ASP A 154 2.02 -27.63 -5.88
CA ASP A 154 3.05 -28.52 -5.34
C ASP A 154 4.38 -28.51 -6.12
N ASP A 155 4.82 -27.31 -6.49
CA ASP A 155 6.06 -27.08 -7.20
C ASP A 155 6.56 -25.65 -6.92
N PHE A 156 7.77 -25.33 -7.39
CA PHE A 156 8.36 -24.01 -7.25
C PHE A 156 7.84 -23.04 -8.30
N ILE A 157 7.58 -21.81 -7.87
CA ILE A 157 7.18 -20.70 -8.72
C ILE A 157 8.34 -19.71 -8.79
N GLU A 158 8.79 -19.44 -10.01
CA GLU A 158 9.82 -18.46 -10.30
C GLU A 158 9.21 -17.06 -10.36
N VAL A 159 9.70 -16.16 -9.51
CA VAL A 159 9.31 -14.75 -9.48
C VAL A 159 10.55 -13.89 -9.67
N PRO A 160 10.56 -12.95 -10.64
CA PRO A 160 11.70 -12.07 -10.84
C PRO A 160 12.12 -11.35 -9.57
N GLY A 161 13.41 -11.38 -9.24
CA GLY A 161 13.96 -10.75 -8.05
C GLY A 161 13.87 -11.59 -6.77
N CYS A 162 13.20 -12.75 -6.80
CA CYS A 162 13.07 -13.68 -5.67
C CYS A 162 13.87 -14.97 -5.91
N PRO A 163 14.29 -15.69 -4.85
CA PRO A 163 14.56 -17.11 -4.95
C PRO A 163 13.30 -17.88 -5.40
N PRO A 164 13.43 -19.09 -5.98
CA PRO A 164 12.29 -19.93 -6.28
C PRO A 164 11.46 -20.18 -5.01
N VAL A 165 10.15 -19.89 -5.06
CA VAL A 165 9.24 -20.01 -3.91
C VAL A 165 8.37 -21.24 -4.09
N HIS A 166 8.39 -22.16 -3.13
CA HIS A 166 7.48 -23.31 -3.18
C HIS A 166 6.03 -22.83 -3.05
N SER A 167 5.10 -23.41 -3.81
CA SER A 167 3.71 -22.92 -3.84
C SER A 167 3.01 -22.94 -2.48
N SER A 168 3.43 -23.82 -1.56
CA SER A 168 2.95 -23.89 -0.18
C SER A 168 3.33 -22.67 0.68
N ASP A 169 4.34 -21.92 0.27
CA ASP A 169 4.91 -20.80 1.05
C ASP A 169 4.29 -19.46 0.64
N PHE A 170 3.44 -19.44 -0.38
CA PHE A 170 2.66 -18.26 -0.73
C PHE A 170 1.65 -17.91 0.37
N PRO A 171 1.22 -16.65 0.47
CA PRO A 171 0.11 -16.27 1.33
C PRO A 171 -1.13 -17.12 1.05
N LYS A 172 -1.73 -17.71 2.08
CA LYS A 172 -2.93 -18.58 1.95
C LYS A 172 -4.09 -17.91 1.22
N GLY A 173 -4.16 -16.58 1.29
CA GLY A 173 -5.15 -15.80 0.54
C GLY A 173 -5.01 -15.91 -0.99
N MET A 174 -3.85 -16.33 -1.49
CA MET A 174 -3.53 -16.51 -2.91
C MET A 174 -3.68 -17.97 -3.36
N PHE A 175 -4.16 -18.89 -2.51
CA PHE A 175 -4.18 -20.31 -2.88
C PHE A 175 -5.31 -20.68 -3.84
N PHE A 176 -6.55 -20.29 -3.53
CA PHE A 176 -7.73 -20.84 -4.20
C PHE A 176 -8.47 -19.79 -5.02
N ARG A 177 -8.45 -19.92 -6.34
CA ARG A 177 -8.95 -18.96 -7.34
C ARG A 177 -10.43 -18.58 -7.15
N LYS A 178 -11.23 -19.52 -6.68
CA LYS A 178 -12.67 -19.32 -6.46
C LYS A 178 -12.99 -18.54 -5.18
N SER A 179 -12.04 -18.46 -4.23
CA SER A 179 -12.25 -17.74 -2.97
C SER A 179 -12.34 -16.23 -3.19
N ASN A 180 -13.10 -15.54 -2.33
CA ASN A 180 -13.18 -14.08 -2.39
C ASN A 180 -11.85 -13.43 -2.02
N THR A 181 -11.14 -13.99 -1.02
CA THR A 181 -9.80 -13.55 -0.64
C THR A 181 -8.84 -13.54 -1.82
N TYR A 182 -8.80 -14.61 -2.63
CA TYR A 182 -7.98 -14.65 -3.85
C TYR A 182 -8.33 -13.52 -4.82
N LYS A 183 -9.62 -13.30 -5.06
CA LYS A 183 -10.10 -12.23 -5.95
C LYS A 183 -9.70 -10.84 -5.42
N HIS A 184 -9.74 -10.63 -4.10
CA HIS A 184 -9.30 -9.37 -3.50
C HIS A 184 -7.79 -9.14 -3.69
N PHE A 185 -6.96 -10.14 -3.40
CA PHE A 185 -5.51 -10.05 -3.62
C PHE A 185 -5.19 -9.83 -5.10
N LEU A 186 -5.83 -10.57 -6.01
CA LEU A 186 -5.60 -10.43 -7.45
C LEU A 186 -6.03 -9.04 -7.97
N CYS A 187 -7.19 -8.55 -7.53
CA CYS A 187 -7.67 -7.22 -7.86
C CYS A 187 -6.71 -6.13 -7.33
N THR A 188 -6.22 -6.30 -6.11
CA THR A 188 -5.26 -5.38 -5.49
C THR A 188 -3.95 -5.34 -6.26
N ALA A 189 -3.37 -6.49 -6.59
CA ALA A 189 -2.16 -6.56 -7.41
C ALA A 189 -2.34 -5.86 -8.77
N LYS A 190 -3.49 -6.06 -9.43
CA LYS A 190 -3.82 -5.39 -10.70
C LYS A 190 -3.95 -3.87 -10.56
N ASN A 191 -4.47 -3.37 -9.43
CA ASN A 191 -4.59 -1.93 -9.18
C ASN A 191 -3.27 -1.33 -8.73
N MET A 192 -2.44 -2.05 -7.97
CA MET A 192 -1.07 -1.64 -7.67
C MET A 192 -0.28 -1.44 -8.95
N ARG A 193 -0.36 -2.35 -9.94
CA ARG A 193 0.26 -2.16 -11.26
C ARG A 193 -0.19 -0.89 -12.00
N LYS A 194 -1.32 -0.28 -11.62
CA LYS A 194 -1.90 0.92 -12.24
C LYS A 194 -1.75 2.19 -11.38
N SER A 195 -1.21 2.07 -10.17
CA SER A 195 -1.09 3.20 -9.24
C SER A 195 0.00 4.19 -9.69
N ASN A 196 0.06 5.34 -9.03
CA ASN A 196 1.09 6.34 -9.29
C ASN A 196 2.46 5.94 -8.69
N GLY A 197 2.45 5.04 -7.69
CA GLY A 197 3.64 4.55 -7.02
C GLY A 197 3.27 3.57 -5.91
N ILE A 198 4.29 2.92 -5.36
CA ILE A 198 4.22 2.01 -4.23
C ILE A 198 5.30 2.41 -3.23
N VAL A 199 4.92 2.61 -1.98
CA VAL A 199 5.83 2.74 -0.85
C VAL A 199 5.92 1.37 -0.19
N VAL A 200 7.14 0.86 0.00
CA VAL A 200 7.39 -0.48 0.55
C VAL A 200 8.27 -0.37 1.79
N ASP A 201 8.01 -1.22 2.78
CA ASP A 201 8.85 -1.29 3.98
C ASP A 201 10.02 -2.25 3.75
N ALA A 202 10.99 -1.80 2.93
CA ALA A 202 12.15 -2.57 2.51
C ALA A 202 13.45 -1.77 2.66
N PHE A 203 14.54 -2.49 2.91
CA PHE A 203 15.89 -1.94 3.02
C PHE A 203 16.83 -2.58 2.01
N ASP A 204 17.60 -1.74 1.32
CA ASP A 204 18.45 -2.15 0.19
C ASP A 204 19.46 -3.23 0.56
N ALA A 205 20.08 -3.12 1.74
CA ALA A 205 21.09 -4.11 2.15
C ALA A 205 20.51 -5.51 2.36
N LEU A 206 19.20 -5.64 2.53
CA LEU A 206 18.53 -6.92 2.77
C LEU A 206 17.89 -7.48 1.49
N GLU A 207 17.29 -6.64 0.66
CA GLU A 207 16.41 -7.09 -0.45
C GLU A 207 16.80 -6.50 -1.82
N PHE A 208 18.08 -6.20 -2.03
CA PHE A 208 18.61 -5.59 -3.26
C PHE A 208 18.07 -6.21 -4.56
N ARG A 209 18.10 -7.55 -4.67
CA ARG A 209 17.63 -8.28 -5.87
C ARG A 209 16.15 -8.03 -6.17
N ALA A 210 15.32 -8.00 -5.12
CA ALA A 210 13.89 -7.75 -5.25
C ALA A 210 13.64 -6.30 -5.67
N LYS A 211 14.33 -5.35 -5.03
CA LYS A 211 14.26 -3.93 -5.41
C LYS A 211 14.69 -3.69 -6.87
N GLU A 212 15.78 -4.30 -7.30
CA GLU A 212 16.27 -4.19 -8.68
C GLU A 212 15.22 -4.74 -9.67
N ALA A 213 14.61 -5.88 -9.38
CA ALA A 213 13.56 -6.46 -10.22
C ALA A 213 12.29 -5.58 -10.28
N LEU A 214 11.88 -4.98 -9.17
CA LEU A 214 10.75 -4.03 -9.12
C LEU A 214 11.05 -2.78 -9.94
N SER A 215 12.22 -2.17 -9.71
CA SER A 215 12.66 -0.93 -10.36
C SER A 215 12.81 -1.10 -11.88
N ASN A 216 13.31 -2.25 -12.31
CA ASN A 216 13.47 -2.60 -13.74
C ASN A 216 12.18 -3.12 -14.39
N GLY A 217 11.07 -3.18 -13.66
CA GLY A 217 9.78 -3.58 -14.20
C GLY A 217 9.61 -5.09 -14.44
N LEU A 218 10.55 -5.92 -13.95
CA LEU A 218 10.57 -7.36 -14.25
C LEU A 218 9.36 -8.10 -13.66
N CYS A 219 8.79 -7.58 -12.57
CA CYS A 219 7.61 -8.18 -11.91
C CYS A 219 6.27 -7.86 -12.61
N ASN A 220 6.26 -7.03 -13.67
CA ASN A 220 5.07 -6.73 -14.45
C ASN A 220 5.36 -6.88 -15.96
N PRO A 221 5.47 -8.12 -16.48
CA PRO A 221 5.87 -8.35 -17.88
C PRO A 221 4.90 -7.74 -18.90
N ASP A 222 3.65 -7.53 -18.52
CA ASP A 222 2.57 -7.02 -19.39
C ASP A 222 2.48 -5.48 -19.41
N GLY A 223 3.36 -4.78 -18.70
CA GLY A 223 3.27 -3.33 -18.59
C GLY A 223 4.45 -2.69 -17.88
N LYS A 224 4.25 -1.46 -17.40
CA LYS A 224 5.23 -0.78 -16.55
C LYS A 224 4.89 -1.07 -15.10
N THR A 225 5.87 -1.46 -14.30
CA THR A 225 5.72 -1.41 -12.84
C THR A 225 5.72 0.07 -12.42
N PRO A 226 4.80 0.51 -11.55
CA PRO A 226 4.91 1.83 -10.95
C PRO A 226 6.21 1.95 -10.13
N PRO A 227 6.73 3.15 -9.88
CA PRO A 227 7.87 3.32 -8.97
C PRO A 227 7.59 2.65 -7.62
N ALA A 228 8.54 1.87 -7.10
CA ALA A 228 8.44 1.16 -5.83
C ALA A 228 9.65 1.53 -4.96
N GLU A 229 9.41 2.24 -3.86
CA GLU A 229 10.47 2.87 -3.07
C GLU A 229 10.47 2.39 -1.61
N GLY A 230 11.65 2.00 -1.12
CA GLY A 230 11.87 1.51 0.25
C GLY A 230 12.02 2.62 1.29
N GLY A 231 11.52 2.39 2.51
CA GLY A 231 11.53 3.35 3.63
C GLY A 231 12.49 3.02 4.78
N GLY A 232 13.68 2.47 4.53
CA GLY A 232 14.61 2.10 5.61
C GLY A 232 15.41 3.28 6.21
N ASP A 233 15.75 3.19 7.50
CA ASP A 233 16.66 4.09 8.21
C ASP A 233 18.14 3.72 7.92
N GLU A 234 18.98 4.68 7.51
CA GLU A 234 20.44 4.59 7.68
C GLU A 234 20.81 5.50 8.85
N ASP A 235 21.01 4.89 10.02
CA ASP A 235 21.92 5.44 11.02
C ASP A 235 23.07 4.44 11.18
N PHE A 236 23.98 4.44 10.21
CA PHE A 236 25.34 3.92 10.40
C PHE A 236 26.33 4.95 9.88
N GLY A 237 26.92 5.69 10.81
CA GLY A 237 27.94 6.70 10.51
C GLY A 237 29.10 6.14 9.71
N GLY A 238 29.49 6.85 8.66
CA GLY A 238 30.65 6.55 7.85
C GLY A 238 30.69 7.41 6.60
N ASP A 239 31.55 8.41 6.61
CA ASP A 239 31.86 9.33 5.50
C ASP A 239 32.06 8.59 4.16
N GLY A 240 31.43 9.09 3.09
CA GLY A 240 31.84 8.73 1.72
C GLY A 240 30.75 8.67 0.65
N GLY A 241 30.23 9.82 0.22
CA GLY A 241 29.96 10.13 -1.19
C GLY A 241 28.84 9.38 -1.94
N GLY A 242 27.69 10.06 -2.08
CA GLY A 242 26.91 10.13 -3.32
C GLY A 242 25.77 9.11 -3.51
N GLU A 243 24.54 9.66 -3.63
CA GLU A 243 23.30 9.04 -4.20
C GLU A 243 22.67 7.92 -3.33
N GLY A 244 21.42 7.95 -2.85
CA GLY A 244 20.27 8.86 -2.95
C GLY A 244 19.09 8.23 -2.17
N TRP A 245 18.34 9.04 -1.40
CA TRP A 245 17.17 8.60 -0.63
C TRP A 245 15.90 8.68 -1.46
N PHE A 246 15.17 7.58 -1.57
CA PHE A 246 14.20 7.36 -2.65
C PHE A 246 12.72 7.55 -2.27
N VAL A 247 12.37 8.14 -1.12
CA VAL A 247 11.00 8.71 -0.96
C VAL A 247 10.81 9.91 -1.89
N GLY A 248 11.89 10.60 -2.26
CA GLY A 248 11.91 11.61 -3.30
C GLY A 248 11.60 11.09 -4.71
N GLY A 249 11.72 9.79 -4.99
CA GLY A 249 11.37 9.18 -6.29
C GLY A 249 9.86 8.99 -6.47
N CYS A 250 9.19 8.48 -5.44
CA CYS A 250 7.73 8.30 -5.43
C CYS A 250 6.98 9.65 -5.50
N PHE A 251 7.47 10.68 -4.83
CA PHE A 251 6.85 12.01 -4.81
C PHE A 251 7.55 13.04 -5.72
N GLY A 252 8.63 12.69 -6.42
CA GLY A 252 9.44 13.62 -7.22
C GLY A 252 8.74 14.24 -8.42
N LYS A 253 7.56 13.73 -8.78
CA LYS A 253 6.65 14.34 -9.79
C LYS A 253 5.49 15.12 -9.17
N VAL A 254 5.42 15.19 -7.85
CA VAL A 254 4.38 15.88 -7.08
C VAL A 254 4.86 17.28 -6.61
N TYR A 255 6.16 17.53 -6.69
CA TYR A 255 6.83 18.82 -6.46
C TYR A 255 7.17 19.55 -7.76
#